data_AF-A0A530QJT7-F1
#
_entry.id   AF-A0A530QJT7-F1
#
_cell.length_a   1.000
_cell.length_b   1.000
_cell.length_c   1.000
_cell.angle_alpha   90.00
_cell.angle_beta   90.00
_cell.angle_gamma   90.00
#
_symmetry.space_group_name_H-M   'P 1'
#
loop_
_entity.id
_entity.type
_entity.pdbx_description
1 polymer ?
#
loop_
_entity_poly.entity_id
_entity_poly.type
_entity_poly.pdbx_seq_one_letter_code
_entity_poly.pdbx_strand_id
1 'polypeptide(L)'
;SVATFKDDDEALSIANDTLYGLGAGIWSRDANRCYRFGRAIQAGRVWTNCYHAYPAHAAFGGYKQSGIGRETHKMMLDHYQQTKNMLVSYSPKKLGFF
;
A
#
# COMPACT_ATOMS: atom_id res chain seq x y z
N SER A 1 -9.39 22.96 2.11
CA SER A 1 -10.55 23.10 3.01
C SER A 1 -10.10 22.78 4.42
N VAL A 2 -10.92 23.08 5.43
CA VAL A 2 -10.68 22.72 6.83
C VAL A 2 -11.99 22.14 7.37
N ALA A 3 -11.90 21.07 8.14
CA ALA A 3 -13.03 20.45 8.83
C ALA A 3 -12.59 20.11 10.26
N THR A 4 -13.53 20.22 11.21
CA THR A 4 -13.31 19.86 12.61
C THR A 4 -14.00 18.53 12.91
N PHE A 5 -13.56 17.84 13.95
CA PHE A 5 -14.14 16.61 14.46
C PHE A 5 -14.09 16.63 15.98
N LYS A 6 -14.94 15.85 16.64
CA LYS A 6 -15.07 15.79 18.10
C LYS A 6 -14.38 14.57 18.70
N ASP A 7 -14.40 13.45 17.98
CA ASP A 7 -13.86 12.18 18.43
C ASP A 7 -13.11 11.44 17.32
N ASP A 8 -12.55 10.31 17.70
CA ASP A 8 -11.66 9.53 16.83
C ASP A 8 -12.42 8.81 15.71
N ASP A 9 -13.66 8.39 15.98
CA ASP A 9 -14.49 7.67 15.02
C ASP A 9 -14.99 8.62 13.92
N GLU A 10 -15.43 9.83 14.31
CA GLU A 10 -15.78 10.89 13.37
C GLU A 10 -14.58 11.28 12.50
N ALA A 11 -13.40 11.45 13.09
CA ALA A 11 -12.19 11.77 12.35
C ALA A 11 -11.83 10.70 11.30
N LEU A 12 -11.94 9.42 11.67
CA LEU A 12 -11.70 8.29 10.77
C LEU A 12 -12.75 8.20 9.66
N SER A 13 -14.01 8.44 9.99
CA SER A 13 -15.10 8.48 9.01
C SER A 13 -14.83 9.57 7.97
N ILE A 14 -14.55 10.79 8.41
CA ILE A 14 -14.25 11.93 7.51
C ILE A 14 -13.00 11.64 6.66
N ALA A 15 -11.93 11.11 7.27
CA ALA A 15 -10.69 10.80 6.55
C ALA A 15 -10.87 9.75 5.44
N ASN A 16 -11.78 8.80 5.65
CA ASN A 16 -12.07 7.72 4.71
C ASN A 16 -13.23 8.03 3.74
N ASP A 17 -14.00 9.09 3.98
CA ASP A 17 -15.11 9.54 3.13
C ASP A 17 -14.60 10.27 1.87
N THR A 18 -13.88 9.51 1.06
CA THR A 18 -13.35 9.94 -0.23
C THR A 18 -13.19 8.73 -1.13
N LEU A 19 -13.37 8.96 -2.44
CA LEU A 19 -13.12 7.96 -3.48
C LEU A 19 -11.64 7.59 -3.63
N TYR A 20 -10.75 8.42 -3.07
CA TYR A 20 -9.30 8.31 -3.20
C TYR A 20 -8.64 7.76 -1.93
N GLY A 21 -7.40 7.31 -2.05
CA GLY A 21 -6.63 6.72 -0.96
C GLY A 21 -5.13 6.70 -1.23
N LEU A 22 -4.54 7.79 -1.73
CA LEU A 22 -3.12 7.82 -2.07
C LEU A 22 -2.23 7.94 -0.84
N GLY A 23 -2.45 8.98 -0.04
CA GLY A 23 -1.70 9.25 1.17
C GLY A 23 -2.52 10.02 2.21
N ALA A 24 -2.14 9.89 3.48
CA ALA A 24 -2.77 10.57 4.60
C ALA A 24 -1.73 10.94 5.67
N GLY A 25 -2.02 11.93 6.51
CA GLY A 25 -1.13 12.38 7.58
C GLY A 25 -1.85 12.42 8.92
N ILE A 26 -1.17 11.98 9.98
CA ILE A 26 -1.67 11.99 11.35
C ILE A 26 -0.71 12.77 12.22
N TRP A 27 -1.23 13.72 13.00
CA TRP A 27 -0.46 14.43 14.03
C TRP A 27 -1.08 14.20 15.39
N SER A 28 -0.30 13.61 16.30
CA SER A 28 -0.66 13.45 17.70
C SER A 28 0.59 13.18 18.52
N ARG A 29 0.55 13.59 19.80
CA ARG A 29 1.56 13.22 20.80
C ARG A 29 1.34 11.81 21.35
N ASP A 30 0.15 11.26 21.17
CA ASP A 30 -0.18 9.89 21.58
C ASP A 30 0.19 8.90 20.48
N ALA A 31 1.22 8.09 20.76
CA ALA A 31 1.71 7.07 19.84
C ALA A 31 0.71 5.93 19.58
N ASN A 32 -0.11 5.55 20.56
CA ASN A 32 -1.13 4.52 20.39
C ASN A 32 -2.22 5.00 19.43
N ARG A 33 -2.62 6.26 19.57
CA ARG A 33 -3.58 6.89 18.66
C ARG A 33 -3.02 6.96 17.24
N CYS A 34 -1.77 7.42 17.08
CA CYS A 34 -1.10 7.43 15.78
C CYS A 34 -1.06 6.03 15.13
N TYR A 35 -0.70 4.99 15.89
CA TYR A 35 -0.65 3.62 15.38
C TYR A 35 -2.03 3.11 14.94
N ARG A 36 -3.08 3.33 15.77
CA ARG A 36 -4.45 2.91 15.46
C ARG A 36 -4.98 3.60 14.21
N PHE A 37 -4.83 4.92 14.12
CA PHE A 37 -5.22 5.69 12.93
C PHE A 37 -4.41 5.28 11.70
N GLY A 38 -3.10 5.09 11.85
CA GLY A 38 -2.22 4.69 10.76
C GLY A 38 -2.64 3.38 10.09
N ARG A 39 -3.26 2.48 10.86
CA ARG A 39 -3.83 1.23 10.33
C ARG A 39 -5.25 1.35 9.79
N ALA A 40 -6.05 2.27 10.34
CA ALA A 40 -7.47 2.38 10.02
C ALA A 40 -7.76 3.30 8.83
N ILE A 41 -6.87 4.25 8.52
CA ILE A 41 -6.99 5.09 7.32
C ILE A 41 -6.75 4.24 6.06
N GLN A 42 -7.65 4.35 5.10
CA GLN A 42 -7.63 3.60 3.84
C GLN A 42 -6.77 4.32 2.79
N ALA A 43 -5.47 4.43 3.07
CA ALA A 43 -4.51 5.08 2.19
C ALA A 43 -3.25 4.25 1.95
N GLY A 44 -2.64 4.47 0.78
CA GLY A 44 -1.38 3.88 0.35
C GLY A 44 -0.20 4.10 1.29
N ARG A 45 -0.12 5.33 1.80
CA ARG A 45 0.89 5.76 2.76
C ARG A 45 0.24 6.61 3.83
N VAL A 46 0.62 6.36 5.09
CA VAL A 46 0.20 7.21 6.20
C VAL A 46 1.44 7.77 6.88
N TRP A 47 1.62 9.09 6.81
CA TRP A 47 2.67 9.79 7.54
C TRP A 47 2.22 10.07 8.97
N THR A 48 3.12 9.86 9.93
CA THR A 48 2.84 10.09 11.36
C THR A 48 3.81 11.15 11.87
N ASN A 49 3.28 12.28 12.35
CA ASN A 49 4.04 13.44 12.82
C ASN A 49 5.08 13.97 11.80
N CYS A 50 4.83 13.72 10.52
CA CYS A 50 5.58 14.23 9.39
C CYS A 50 4.65 14.26 8.17
N TYR A 51 5.10 14.85 7.06
CA TYR A 51 4.36 14.81 5.81
C TYR A 51 5.30 14.90 4.62
N HIS A 52 4.88 14.36 3.48
CA HIS A 52 5.57 14.53 2.20
C HIS A 52 7.02 14.00 2.17
N ALA A 53 7.35 13.03 3.04
CA ALA A 53 8.62 12.33 3.04
C ALA A 53 8.56 11.09 2.12
N TYR A 54 9.50 11.00 1.16
CA TYR A 54 9.56 9.95 0.13
C TYR A 54 10.93 9.26 0.07
N PRO A 55 11.26 8.40 1.04
CA PRO A 55 12.49 7.61 0.97
C PRO A 55 12.42 6.58 -0.18
N ALA A 56 13.52 6.42 -0.91
CA ALA A 56 13.65 5.58 -2.11
C ALA A 56 13.51 4.06 -1.88
N HIS A 57 13.32 3.63 -0.62
CA HIS A 57 13.15 2.22 -0.25
C HIS A 57 11.81 1.96 0.46
N ALA A 58 10.84 2.84 0.30
CA ALA A 58 9.51 2.66 0.88
C ALA A 58 8.47 2.63 -0.24
N ALA A 59 7.60 1.62 -0.22
CA ALA A 59 6.57 1.42 -1.24
C ALA A 59 5.61 2.61 -1.31
N PHE A 60 5.33 3.09 -2.52
CA PHE A 60 4.40 4.19 -2.76
C PHE A 60 3.31 3.78 -3.75
N GLY A 61 2.05 4.14 -3.48
CA GLY A 61 0.93 3.80 -4.35
C GLY A 61 -0.35 3.69 -3.55
N GLY A 62 -1.49 3.99 -4.17
CA GLY A 62 -2.75 4.25 -3.46
C GLY A 62 -3.67 3.06 -3.24
N TYR A 63 -4.79 3.35 -2.59
CA TYR A 63 -5.97 2.51 -2.42
C TYR A 63 -7.12 3.13 -3.22
N LYS A 64 -8.23 2.38 -3.37
CA LYS A 64 -9.46 2.84 -4.03
C LYS A 64 -9.17 3.34 -5.46
N GLN A 65 -9.71 4.51 -5.83
CA GLN A 65 -9.47 5.10 -7.16
C GLN A 65 -8.09 5.73 -7.32
N SER A 66 -7.22 5.70 -6.31
CA SER A 66 -5.83 6.17 -6.42
C SER A 66 -4.88 5.17 -7.07
N GLY A 67 -5.42 4.11 -7.69
CA GLY A 67 -4.68 3.19 -8.55
C GLY A 67 -4.42 1.81 -7.92
N ILE A 68 -3.76 0.96 -8.71
CA ILE A 68 -3.39 -0.41 -8.39
C ILE A 68 -1.87 -0.54 -8.54
N GLY A 69 -1.23 -1.30 -7.64
CA GLY A 69 0.23 -1.50 -7.65
C GLY A 69 0.97 -0.56 -6.70
N ARG A 70 2.29 -0.74 -6.60
CA ARG A 70 3.19 0.04 -5.73
C ARG A 70 4.51 0.27 -6.43
N GLU A 71 5.01 1.49 -6.36
CA GLU A 71 6.28 1.94 -6.92
C GLU A 71 7.36 2.13 -5.83
N THR A 72 8.56 2.57 -6.26
CA THR A 72 9.67 3.06 -5.41
C THR A 72 10.24 2.08 -4.39
N HIS A 73 9.90 0.80 -4.46
CA HIS A 73 10.40 -0.24 -3.55
C HIS A 73 10.77 -1.50 -4.34
N LYS A 74 11.53 -2.42 -3.74
CA LYS A 74 11.98 -3.66 -4.40
C LYS A 74 10.83 -4.47 -5.02
N MET A 75 9.65 -4.42 -4.42
CA MET A 75 8.44 -5.09 -4.93
C MET A 75 8.02 -4.59 -6.32
N MET A 76 8.39 -3.36 -6.69
CA MET A 76 8.10 -2.83 -8.02
C MET A 76 8.90 -3.57 -9.10
N LEU A 77 10.05 -4.16 -8.76
CA LEU A 77 10.86 -4.91 -9.72
C LEU A 77 10.10 -6.12 -10.27
N ASP A 78 9.24 -6.75 -9.46
CA ASP A 78 8.40 -7.88 -9.89
C ASP A 78 7.41 -7.46 -11.00
N HIS A 79 6.96 -6.20 -11.00
CA HIS A 79 6.11 -5.65 -12.06
C HIS A 79 6.85 -5.42 -13.39
N TYR A 80 8.20 -5.35 -13.36
CA TYR A 80 9.04 -5.18 -14.54
C TYR A 80 9.68 -6.50 -15.02
N GLN A 81 9.33 -7.63 -14.40
CA GLN A 81 9.84 -8.94 -14.75
C GLN A 81 8.79 -9.79 -15.47
N GLN A 82 9.25 -10.80 -16.20
CA GLN A 82 8.39 -11.80 -16.83
C GLN A 82 8.66 -13.16 -16.19
N THR A 83 7.63 -13.80 -15.64
CA THR A 83 7.76 -15.13 -15.04
C THR A 83 7.57 -16.20 -16.10
N LYS A 84 8.55 -17.09 -16.26
CA LYS A 84 8.48 -18.26 -17.15
C LYS A 84 8.65 -19.54 -16.33
N ASN A 85 7.66 -20.43 -16.38
CA ASN A 85 7.76 -21.78 -15.82
C ASN A 85 8.17 -22.75 -16.93
N MET A 86 9.24 -23.51 -16.71
CA MET A 86 9.75 -24.53 -17.61
C MET A 86 9.64 -25.90 -16.96
N LEU A 87 8.77 -26.75 -17.49
CA LEU A 87 8.69 -28.16 -17.11
C LEU A 87 9.47 -28.98 -18.13
N VAL A 88 10.62 -29.50 -17.74
CA VAL A 88 11.54 -30.20 -18.64
C VAL A 88 11.73 -31.64 -18.19
N SER A 89 11.46 -32.58 -19.11
CA SER A 89 11.97 -33.95 -18.99
C SER A 89 13.37 -34.00 -19.59
N TYR A 90 14.35 -34.39 -18.79
CA TYR A 90 15.70 -34.67 -19.28
C TYR A 90 15.89 -36.13 -19.72
N SER A 91 14.85 -36.96 -19.58
CA SER A 91 14.93 -38.35 -20.03
C SER A 91 14.92 -38.40 -21.56
N PRO A 92 15.94 -38.99 -22.21
CA PRO A 92 15.89 -39.27 -23.64
C PRO A 92 14.89 -40.40 -23.95
N LYS A 93 14.44 -41.15 -22.94
CA LYS A 93 13.43 -42.19 -23.07
C LYS A 93 12.03 -41.57 -23.05
N LYS A 94 11.13 -42.14 -23.85
CA LYS A 94 9.71 -41.76 -23.91
C LYS A 94 9.08 -41.78 -22.52
N LEU A 95 8.29 -40.75 -22.21
CA LEU A 95 7.53 -40.66 -20.96
C LEU A 95 6.40 -41.72 -20.90
N GLY A 96 5.94 -42.20 -22.06
CA GLY A 96 4.84 -43.14 -22.17
C GLY A 96 3.50 -42.46 -21.92
N PHE A 97 2.96 -41.81 -22.95
CA PHE A 97 1.57 -41.34 -22.95
C PHE A 97 0.63 -42.36 -23.62
N PHE A 98 1.23 -43.30 -24.36
CA PHE A 98 0.69 -44.59 -24.80
C PHE A 98 1.81 -45.64 -24.71
#